data_AF-A0A956NNQ0-F1
#
_entry.id   AF-A0A956NNQ0-F1
#
_cell.length_a   1.000
_cell.length_b   1.000
_cell.length_c   1.000
_cell.angle_alpha   90.00
_cell.angle_beta   90.00
_cell.angle_gamma   90.00
#
_symmetry.space_group_name_H-M   'P 1'
#
loop_
_entity.id
_entity.type
_entity.pdbx_description
1 polymer ?
#
loop_
_entity_poly.entity_id
_entity_poly.type
_entity_poly.pdbx_seq_one_letter_code
_entity_poly.pdbx_strand_id
1 'polypeptide(L)'
;VTVINQDILKTDLQTQIQNFKNPDLPIKVVANLPYYITTPILMHLIESKIPFSEFVVMMQREVADRISAEPNTKAYGSLSIAVQYYMTAKVAFIVPRTVFVPAPNVDSAILKMVRREQPLVNVKDEDFFFRVSKASFVHRRKTLWNNLTNHFGKSEEVKDKLTQALGMAELEASVRGEALSIVDFARLSDSLQEVGLS
;
A
#
# COMPACT_ATOMS: atom_id res chain seq x y z
N VAL A 1 -19.03 -7.01 -23.58
CA VAL A 1 -17.68 -7.09 -22.98
C VAL A 1 -16.74 -6.33 -23.89
N THR A 2 -15.95 -5.41 -23.35
CA THR A 2 -14.93 -4.66 -24.11
C THR A 2 -13.57 -5.19 -23.72
N VAL A 3 -12.71 -5.47 -24.69
CA VAL A 3 -11.34 -5.95 -24.47
C VAL A 3 -10.37 -4.86 -24.88
N ILE A 4 -9.45 -4.51 -23.99
CA ILE A 4 -8.41 -3.52 -24.21
C ILE A 4 -7.06 -4.25 -24.15
N ASN A 5 -6.31 -4.22 -25.24
CA ASN A 5 -4.98 -4.83 -25.32
C ASN A 5 -3.90 -3.81 -24.91
N GLN A 6 -3.76 -3.57 -23.61
CA GLN A 6 -2.77 -2.65 -23.04
C GLN A 6 -2.21 -3.21 -21.73
N ASP A 7 -1.00 -2.78 -21.39
CA ASP A 7 -0.41 -3.04 -20.07
C ASP A 7 -1.14 -2.18 -19.04
N ILE A 8 -1.76 -2.82 -18.05
CA ILE A 8 -2.52 -2.16 -16.99
C ILE A 8 -1.68 -1.12 -16.23
N LEU A 9 -0.37 -1.34 -16.10
CA LEU A 9 0.54 -0.43 -15.40
C LEU A 9 0.88 0.83 -16.19
N LYS A 10 0.55 0.85 -17.49
CA LYS A 10 0.80 1.97 -18.41
C LYS A 10 -0.49 2.60 -18.93
N THR A 11 -1.62 2.02 -18.58
CA THR A 11 -2.93 2.44 -19.07
C THR A 11 -3.40 3.64 -18.26
N ASP A 12 -3.91 4.67 -18.94
CA ASP A 12 -4.62 5.76 -18.27
C ASP A 12 -6.02 5.28 -17.84
N LEU A 13 -6.09 4.77 -16.62
CA LEU A 13 -7.32 4.21 -16.05
C LEU A 13 -8.44 5.25 -15.93
N GLN A 14 -8.13 6.51 -15.64
CA GLN A 14 -9.14 7.55 -15.47
C GLN A 14 -9.88 7.79 -16.79
N THR A 15 -9.11 7.96 -17.87
CA THR A 15 -9.68 8.10 -19.22
C THR A 15 -10.42 6.82 -19.66
N GLN A 16 -9.88 5.63 -19.38
CA GLN A 16 -10.55 4.38 -19.77
C GLN A 16 -11.89 4.17 -19.07
N ILE A 17 -12.00 4.53 -17.79
CA ILE A 17 -13.24 4.42 -17.02
C ILE A 17 -14.34 5.34 -17.56
N GLN A 18 -13.99 6.54 -18.02
CA GLN A 18 -14.95 7.47 -18.61
C GLN A 18 -15.59 6.92 -19.89
N ASN A 19 -14.91 5.99 -20.59
CA ASN A 19 -15.44 5.32 -21.77
C ASN A 19 -16.38 4.15 -21.43
N PHE A 20 -16.60 3.84 -20.14
CA PHE A 20 -17.54 2.80 -19.75
C PHE A 20 -18.97 3.24 -20.04
N LYS A 21 -19.86 2.26 -20.28
CA LYS A 21 -21.28 2.55 -20.55
C LYS A 21 -21.96 3.31 -19.42
N ASN A 22 -21.55 3.05 -18.17
CA ASN A 22 -22.07 3.67 -16.95
C ASN A 22 -20.89 4.08 -16.05
N PRO A 23 -20.19 5.19 -16.36
CA PRO A 23 -18.95 5.57 -15.67
C PRO A 23 -19.19 6.01 -14.21
N ASP A 24 -20.41 6.43 -13.88
CA ASP A 24 -20.76 6.94 -12.54
C ASP A 24 -21.18 5.83 -11.55
N LEU A 25 -21.33 4.58 -12.01
CA LEU A 25 -21.64 3.47 -11.11
C LEU A 25 -20.41 3.03 -10.31
N PRO A 26 -20.60 2.50 -9.08
CA PRO A 26 -19.50 1.95 -8.30
C PRO A 26 -18.68 0.93 -9.08
N ILE A 27 -17.37 1.18 -9.18
CA ILE A 27 -16.46 0.35 -9.96
C ILE A 27 -15.94 -0.78 -9.08
N LYS A 28 -15.91 -1.99 -9.64
CA LYS A 28 -15.35 -3.17 -8.98
C LYS A 28 -14.22 -3.75 -9.82
N VAL A 29 -13.16 -4.21 -9.17
CA VAL A 29 -12.05 -4.91 -9.82
C VAL A 29 -12.16 -6.40 -9.52
N VAL A 30 -12.31 -7.20 -10.57
CA VAL A 30 -12.33 -8.67 -10.47
C VAL A 30 -11.23 -9.21 -11.36
N ALA A 31 -10.25 -9.91 -10.79
CA ALA A 31 -9.11 -10.39 -11.56
C ALA A 31 -8.45 -11.62 -10.94
N ASN A 32 -7.90 -12.48 -11.79
CA ASN A 32 -6.84 -13.40 -11.41
C ASN A 32 -5.50 -12.73 -11.75
N LEU A 33 -4.80 -12.22 -10.74
CA LEU A 33 -3.61 -11.40 -10.97
C LEU A 33 -2.38 -12.28 -11.27
N PRO A 34 -1.56 -11.90 -12.26
CA PRO A 34 -0.28 -12.56 -12.50
C PRO A 34 0.65 -12.35 -11.30
N TYR A 35 1.26 -13.45 -10.85
CA TYR A 35 2.00 -13.47 -9.58
C TYR A 35 3.20 -12.53 -9.53
N TYR A 36 3.96 -12.44 -10.63
CA TYR A 36 5.22 -11.69 -10.67
C TYR A 36 5.04 -10.16 -10.60
N ILE A 37 3.84 -9.65 -10.88
CA ILE A 37 3.51 -8.21 -10.87
C ILE A 37 2.25 -7.88 -10.05
N THR A 38 1.78 -8.80 -9.19
CA THR A 38 0.58 -8.57 -8.36
C THR A 38 0.72 -7.30 -7.50
N THR A 39 1.83 -7.15 -6.77
CA THR A 39 2.04 -5.98 -5.91
C THR A 39 2.08 -4.67 -6.72
N PRO A 40 2.85 -4.53 -7.82
CA PRO A 40 2.77 -3.36 -8.69
C PRO A 40 1.35 -3.02 -9.18
N ILE A 41 0.57 -4.02 -9.62
CA ILE A 41 -0.80 -3.79 -10.10
C ILE A 41 -1.69 -3.26 -8.97
N LEU A 42 -1.64 -3.88 -7.79
CA LEU A 42 -2.46 -3.46 -6.66
C LEU A 42 -2.09 -2.04 -6.21
N MET A 43 -0.80 -1.74 -6.09
CA MET A 43 -0.34 -0.39 -5.76
C MET A 43 -0.81 0.63 -6.80
N HIS A 44 -0.65 0.34 -8.09
CA HIS A 44 -1.10 1.23 -9.17
C HIS A 44 -2.61 1.50 -9.10
N LEU A 45 -3.43 0.47 -8.86
CA LEU A 45 -4.88 0.63 -8.74
C LEU A 45 -5.27 1.44 -7.50
N ILE A 46 -4.62 1.20 -6.35
CA ILE A 46 -4.92 1.88 -5.09
C ILE A 46 -4.45 3.35 -5.12
N GLU A 47 -3.25 3.61 -5.67
CA GLU A 47 -2.66 4.95 -5.78
C GLU A 47 -3.28 5.78 -6.91
N SER A 48 -4.08 5.20 -7.80
CA SER A 48 -4.74 5.91 -8.92
C SER A 48 -5.77 6.97 -8.50
N LYS A 49 -6.11 7.03 -7.20
CA LYS A 49 -7.18 7.87 -6.61
C LYS A 49 -8.58 7.59 -7.15
N ILE A 50 -8.75 6.55 -7.97
CA ILE A 50 -10.06 6.11 -8.47
C ILE A 50 -10.88 5.53 -7.30
N PRO A 51 -12.17 5.87 -7.17
CA PRO A 51 -13.06 5.40 -6.10
C PRO A 51 -13.53 3.94 -6.31
N PHE A 52 -12.61 3.00 -6.51
CA PHE A 52 -12.96 1.58 -6.60
C PHE A 52 -13.65 1.11 -5.32
N SER A 53 -14.88 0.62 -5.45
CA SER A 53 -15.72 0.19 -4.33
C SER A 53 -15.30 -1.15 -3.74
N GLU A 54 -14.85 -2.07 -4.60
CA GLU A 54 -14.55 -3.44 -4.22
C GLU A 54 -13.47 -4.05 -5.14
N PHE A 55 -12.62 -4.89 -4.55
CA PHE A 55 -11.70 -5.76 -5.26
C PHE A 55 -12.00 -7.20 -4.87
N VAL A 56 -12.20 -8.07 -5.85
CA VAL A 56 -12.27 -9.53 -5.66
C VAL A 56 -11.18 -10.13 -6.54
N VAL A 57 -10.02 -10.31 -5.94
CA VAL A 57 -8.80 -10.62 -6.69
C VAL A 57 -8.16 -11.90 -6.18
N MET A 58 -7.73 -12.75 -7.11
CA MET A 58 -6.92 -13.93 -6.82
C MET A 58 -5.44 -13.60 -6.97
N MET A 59 -4.63 -14.06 -6.03
CA MET A 59 -3.18 -13.88 -6.02
C MET A 59 -2.50 -15.00 -5.22
N GLN A 60 -1.17 -15.03 -5.20
CA GLN A 60 -0.43 -15.91 -4.30
C GLN A 60 -0.80 -15.65 -2.84
N ARG A 61 -0.93 -16.72 -2.05
CA ARG A 61 -1.30 -16.63 -0.63
C ARG A 61 -0.41 -15.67 0.16
N GLU A 62 0.91 -15.68 -0.05
CA GLU A 62 1.83 -14.78 0.63
C GLU A 62 1.50 -13.29 0.39
N VAL A 63 1.04 -12.93 -0.82
CA VAL A 63 0.66 -11.54 -1.11
C VAL A 63 -0.63 -11.17 -0.40
N ALA A 64 -1.59 -12.10 -0.30
CA ALA A 64 -2.80 -11.89 0.49
C ALA A 64 -2.48 -11.71 1.99
N ASP A 65 -1.53 -12.49 2.51
CA ASP A 65 -1.05 -12.36 3.89
C ASP A 65 -0.41 -10.99 4.13
N ARG A 66 0.37 -10.47 3.18
CA ARG A 66 0.95 -9.11 3.25
C ARG A 66 -0.10 -8.01 3.29
N ILE A 67 -1.22 -8.16 2.58
CA ILE A 67 -2.27 -7.14 2.54
C ILE A 67 -2.95 -7.00 3.91
N SER A 68 -3.21 -8.12 4.58
CA SER A 68 -3.90 -8.15 5.88
C SER A 68 -2.93 -8.24 7.07
N ALA A 69 -1.65 -7.95 6.83
CA ALA A 69 -0.62 -8.08 7.85
C ALA A 69 -0.76 -6.98 8.92
N GLU A 70 -0.51 -7.36 10.17
CA GLU A 70 -0.45 -6.45 11.31
C GLU A 70 0.99 -5.98 11.55
N PRO A 71 1.21 -4.83 12.22
CA PRO A 71 2.53 -4.38 12.64
C PRO A 71 3.31 -5.46 13.40
N ASN A 72 4.64 -5.37 13.36
CA ASN A 72 5.58 -6.34 13.92
C ASN A 72 5.51 -7.75 13.31
N THR A 73 4.96 -7.90 12.10
CA THR A 73 4.98 -9.18 11.36
C THR A 73 5.89 -9.12 10.14
N LYS A 74 6.45 -10.27 9.75
CA LYS A 74 7.29 -10.40 8.55
C LYS A 74 6.55 -10.01 7.26
N ALA A 75 5.23 -10.12 7.23
CA ALA A 75 4.41 -9.80 6.07
C ALA A 75 4.09 -8.30 5.96
N TYR A 76 4.18 -7.55 7.06
CA TYR A 76 3.81 -6.14 7.11
C TYR A 76 4.76 -5.24 6.32
N GLY A 77 4.20 -4.26 5.62
CA GLY A 77 4.95 -3.31 4.81
C GLY A 77 4.07 -2.26 4.15
N SER A 78 4.64 -1.55 3.18
CA SER A 78 3.96 -0.46 2.46
C SER A 78 2.67 -0.91 1.76
N LEU A 79 2.60 -2.14 1.25
CA LEU A 79 1.38 -2.70 0.67
C LEU A 79 0.26 -2.84 1.70
N SER A 80 0.59 -3.28 2.92
CA SER A 80 -0.36 -3.39 4.03
C SER A 80 -0.96 -2.02 4.32
N ILE A 81 -0.11 -1.00 4.46
CA ILE A 81 -0.51 0.38 4.73
C ILE A 81 -1.38 0.94 3.61
N ALA A 82 -0.97 0.79 2.36
CA ALA A 82 -1.71 1.29 1.20
C ALA A 82 -3.12 0.69 1.11
N VAL A 83 -3.25 -0.62 1.29
CA VAL A 83 -4.58 -1.26 1.29
C VAL A 83 -5.38 -0.86 2.51
N GLN A 84 -4.80 -0.94 3.72
CA GLN A 84 -5.51 -0.70 4.97
C GLN A 84 -6.02 0.73 5.10
N TYR A 85 -5.28 1.70 4.53
CA TYR A 85 -5.68 3.11 4.46
C TYR A 85 -7.05 3.25 3.78
N TYR A 86 -7.19 2.70 2.57
CA TYR A 86 -8.42 2.86 1.78
C TYR A 86 -9.48 1.78 2.02
N MET A 87 -9.09 0.59 2.47
CA MET A 87 -9.91 -0.61 2.38
C MET A 87 -9.83 -1.49 3.62
N THR A 88 -10.87 -2.29 3.80
CA THR A 88 -10.85 -3.50 4.63
C THR A 88 -10.56 -4.71 3.74
N ALA A 89 -9.83 -5.69 4.24
CA ALA A 89 -9.46 -6.89 3.48
C ALA A 89 -9.88 -8.16 4.23
N LYS A 90 -10.44 -9.13 3.51
CA LYS A 90 -10.79 -10.45 4.04
C LYS A 90 -10.47 -11.54 3.04
N VAL A 91 -9.81 -12.60 3.49
CA VAL A 91 -9.62 -13.82 2.70
C VAL A 91 -10.99 -14.48 2.54
N ALA A 92 -11.47 -14.56 1.31
CA ALA A 92 -12.73 -15.24 1.00
C ALA A 92 -12.54 -16.76 1.11
N PHE A 93 -11.51 -17.30 0.44
CA PHE A 93 -11.08 -18.69 0.57
C PHE A 93 -9.70 -18.92 -0.06
N ILE A 94 -9.08 -20.03 0.31
CA ILE A 94 -7.81 -20.51 -0.25
C ILE A 94 -8.10 -21.33 -1.50
N VAL A 95 -7.30 -21.14 -2.55
CA VAL A 95 -7.40 -21.88 -3.81
C VAL A 95 -6.14 -22.77 -3.93
N PRO A 96 -6.28 -24.10 -3.82
CA PRO A 96 -5.15 -25.02 -3.90
C PRO A 96 -4.45 -24.92 -5.25
N ARG A 97 -3.12 -25.03 -5.26
CA ARG A 97 -2.34 -25.03 -6.51
C ARG A 97 -2.74 -26.10 -7.53
N THR A 98 -3.38 -27.18 -7.07
CA THR A 98 -3.75 -28.35 -7.88
C THR A 98 -4.85 -28.07 -8.90
N VAL A 99 -5.57 -26.95 -8.80
CA VAL A 99 -6.63 -26.58 -9.76
C VAL A 99 -6.11 -25.81 -10.97
N PHE A 100 -4.80 -25.54 -11.06
CA PHE A 100 -4.16 -24.78 -12.14
C PHE A 100 -3.34 -25.66 -13.08
N VAL A 101 -3.25 -25.25 -14.35
CA VAL A 101 -2.40 -25.88 -15.38
C VAL A 101 -1.61 -24.80 -16.13
N PRO A 102 -0.27 -24.78 -16.08
CA PRO A 102 0.58 -25.60 -15.19
C PRO A 102 0.37 -25.22 -13.72
N ALA A 103 0.60 -26.18 -12.82
CA ALA A 103 0.44 -25.94 -11.39
C ALA A 103 1.55 -24.99 -10.87
N PRO A 104 1.22 -23.94 -10.11
CA PRO A 104 2.22 -23.08 -9.49
C PRO A 104 2.87 -23.76 -8.28
N ASN A 105 3.96 -23.16 -7.78
CA ASN A 105 4.69 -23.70 -6.62
C ASN A 105 3.97 -23.48 -5.28
N VAL A 106 3.06 -22.51 -5.22
CA VAL A 106 2.39 -22.05 -3.99
C VAL A 106 0.88 -22.01 -4.19
N ASP A 107 0.14 -22.08 -3.08
CA ASP A 107 -1.30 -21.87 -3.11
C ASP A 107 -1.67 -20.42 -3.41
N SER A 108 -2.89 -20.25 -3.91
CA SER A 108 -3.51 -18.95 -4.11
C SER A 108 -4.51 -18.63 -3.02
N ALA A 109 -4.88 -17.36 -2.91
CA ALA A 109 -5.99 -16.90 -2.11
C ALA A 109 -6.85 -15.94 -2.93
N ILE A 110 -8.16 -16.02 -2.75
CA ILE A 110 -9.08 -14.97 -3.22
C ILE A 110 -9.32 -14.01 -2.06
N LEU A 111 -8.97 -12.76 -2.29
CA LEU A 111 -9.13 -11.68 -1.33
C LEU A 111 -10.29 -10.78 -1.77
N LYS A 112 -11.19 -10.50 -0.84
CA LYS A 112 -12.20 -9.46 -0.98
C LYS A 112 -11.72 -8.22 -0.23
N MET A 113 -11.53 -7.11 -0.93
CA MET A 113 -11.24 -5.81 -0.34
C MET A 113 -12.39 -4.85 -0.61
N VAL A 114 -12.84 -4.15 0.42
CA VAL A 114 -13.98 -3.21 0.35
C VAL A 114 -13.51 -1.85 0.78
N ARG A 115 -13.78 -0.83 -0.04
CA ARG A 115 -13.43 0.56 0.27
C ARG A 115 -14.15 1.01 1.53
N ARG A 116 -13.41 1.72 2.39
CA ARG A 116 -13.97 2.37 3.58
C ARG A 116 -14.75 3.62 3.16
N GLU A 117 -15.71 4.01 4.00
CA GLU A 117 -16.41 5.30 3.83
C GLU A 117 -15.45 6.48 4.03
N GLN A 118 -14.53 6.35 4.98
CA GLN A 118 -13.42 7.27 5.21
C GLN A 118 -12.11 6.49 5.35
N PRO A 119 -10.96 7.08 4.96
CA PRO A 119 -9.67 6.47 5.20
C PRO A 119 -9.47 6.07 6.67
N LEU A 120 -8.67 5.04 6.91
CA LEU A 120 -8.42 4.53 8.27
C LEU A 120 -7.79 5.57 9.20
N VAL A 121 -7.04 6.51 8.63
CA VAL A 121 -6.42 7.65 9.33
C VAL A 121 -6.55 8.88 8.45
N ASN A 122 -6.66 10.07 9.07
CA ASN A 122 -6.63 11.33 8.34
C ASN A 122 -5.19 11.87 8.35
N VAL A 123 -4.70 12.37 7.21
CA VAL A 123 -3.35 12.92 7.04
C VAL A 123 -3.41 14.24 6.29
N LYS A 124 -2.42 15.11 6.49
CA LYS A 124 -2.35 16.42 5.82
C LYS A 124 -2.11 16.29 4.31
N ASP A 125 -1.28 15.33 3.90
CA ASP A 125 -0.99 15.03 2.48
C ASP A 125 -0.85 13.51 2.30
N GLU A 126 -1.76 12.93 1.55
CA GLU A 126 -1.79 11.49 1.27
C GLU A 126 -0.57 11.01 0.47
N ASP A 127 -0.13 11.79 -0.52
CA ASP A 127 0.98 11.42 -1.39
C ASP A 127 2.29 11.44 -0.59
N PHE A 128 2.43 12.39 0.34
CA PHE A 128 3.55 12.40 1.27
C PHE A 128 3.50 11.24 2.26
N PHE A 129 2.34 10.94 2.84
CA PHE A 129 2.16 9.80 3.74
C PHE A 129 2.59 8.47 3.09
N PHE A 130 2.16 8.21 1.85
CA PHE A 130 2.59 7.02 1.12
C PHE A 130 4.08 7.03 0.76
N ARG A 131 4.65 8.20 0.44
CA ARG A 131 6.09 8.36 0.24
C ARG A 131 6.89 8.02 1.51
N VAL A 132 6.49 8.53 2.67
CA VAL A 132 7.14 8.28 3.97
C VAL A 132 7.04 6.81 4.38
N SER A 133 5.85 6.22 4.28
CA SER A 133 5.67 4.80 4.58
C SER A 133 6.53 3.92 3.67
N LYS A 134 6.55 4.17 2.35
CA LYS A 134 7.40 3.45 1.41
C LYS A 134 8.89 3.62 1.72
N ALA A 135 9.35 4.85 2.00
CA ALA A 135 10.73 5.14 2.39
C ALA A 135 11.16 4.33 3.62
N SER A 136 10.24 4.16 4.58
CA SER A 136 10.49 3.44 5.84
C SER A 136 10.66 1.92 5.67
N PHE A 137 10.27 1.35 4.52
CA PHE A 137 10.40 -0.08 4.20
C PHE A 137 11.50 -0.41 3.18
N VAL A 138 12.23 0.58 2.64
CA VAL A 138 13.29 0.35 1.63
C VAL A 138 14.36 -0.62 2.14
N HIS A 139 14.84 -0.40 3.37
CA HIS A 139 15.76 -1.30 4.06
C HIS A 139 15.10 -1.88 5.30
N ARG A 140 14.33 -2.96 5.13
CA ARG A 140 13.53 -3.61 6.20
C ARG A 140 14.31 -3.96 7.48
N ARG A 141 15.60 -4.29 7.35
CA ARG A 141 16.46 -4.65 8.50
C ARG A 141 17.11 -3.46 9.20
N LYS A 142 16.92 -2.24 8.69
CA LYS A 142 17.48 -1.00 9.24
C LYS A 142 16.42 -0.25 10.05
N THR A 143 16.87 0.59 10.98
CA THR A 143 15.98 1.42 11.79
C THR A 143 15.25 2.46 10.92
N LEU A 144 14.19 3.04 11.46
CA LEU A 144 13.44 4.13 10.87
C LEU A 144 14.39 5.30 10.56
N TRP A 145 15.23 5.69 11.53
CA TRP A 145 16.25 6.72 11.34
C TRP A 145 17.13 6.50 10.10
N ASN A 146 17.63 5.28 9.91
CA ASN A 146 18.48 4.95 8.76
C ASN A 146 17.72 5.04 7.43
N ASN A 147 16.44 4.66 7.41
CA ASN A 147 15.62 4.78 6.21
C ASN A 147 15.27 6.24 5.91
N LEU A 148 14.87 7.03 6.91
CA LEU A 148 14.50 8.44 6.75
C LEU A 148 15.70 9.30 6.34
N THR A 149 16.87 9.14 6.98
CA THR A 149 18.09 9.86 6.59
C THR A 149 18.61 9.47 5.21
N ASN A 150 18.41 8.22 4.78
CA ASN A 150 18.71 7.83 3.40
C ASN A 150 17.74 8.46 2.39
N HIS A 151 16.51 8.77 2.80
CA HIS A 151 15.48 9.35 1.93
C HIS A 151 15.57 10.87 1.85
N PHE A 152 15.58 11.57 3.00
CA PHE A 152 15.57 13.03 3.09
C PHE A 152 16.97 13.66 3.03
N GLY A 153 18.02 12.88 3.31
CA GLY A 153 19.40 13.36 3.32
C GLY A 153 20.07 13.29 4.69
N LYS A 154 21.37 13.60 4.69
CA LYS A 154 22.28 13.41 5.84
C LYS A 154 22.92 14.71 6.34
N SER A 155 22.48 15.87 5.84
CA SER A 155 22.91 17.15 6.38
C SER A 155 22.45 17.29 7.83
N GLU A 156 23.13 18.12 8.60
CA GLU A 156 22.80 18.30 10.02
C GLU A 156 21.42 18.93 10.19
N GLU A 157 21.08 19.93 9.35
CA GLU A 157 19.75 20.53 9.30
C GLU A 157 18.63 19.49 9.10
N VAL A 158 18.82 18.51 8.19
CA VAL A 158 17.83 17.46 7.95
C VAL A 158 17.72 16.53 9.17
N LYS A 159 18.85 16.18 9.81
CA LYS A 159 18.82 15.34 11.01
C LYS A 159 18.14 16.03 12.19
N ASP A 160 18.34 17.34 12.36
CA ASP A 160 17.70 18.12 13.40
C ASP A 160 16.18 18.13 13.19
N LYS A 161 15.73 18.39 11.95
CA LYS A 161 14.32 18.30 11.56
C LYS A 161 13.75 16.90 11.78
N LEU A 162 14.47 15.85 11.38
CA LEU A 162 14.04 14.45 11.61
C LEU A 162 13.91 14.13 13.10
N THR A 163 14.84 14.59 13.93
CA THR A 163 14.81 14.39 15.38
C THR A 163 13.60 15.09 16.00
N GLN A 164 13.33 16.34 15.60
CA GLN A 164 12.15 17.09 16.02
C GLN A 164 10.86 16.38 15.60
N ALA A 165 10.76 15.94 14.34
CA ALA A 165 9.58 15.24 13.83
C ALA A 165 9.32 13.91 14.54
N LEU A 166 10.37 13.13 14.84
CA LEU A 166 10.26 11.89 15.63
C LEU A 166 9.78 12.17 17.05
N GLY A 167 10.28 13.23 17.69
CA GLY A 167 9.81 13.67 19.01
C GLY A 167 8.32 14.06 19.01
N MET A 168 7.89 14.82 18.01
CA MET A 168 6.48 15.20 17.82
C MET A 168 5.57 14.00 17.56
N ALA A 169 6.07 13.00 16.82
CA ALA A 169 5.34 11.77 16.53
C ALA A 169 5.38 10.74 17.67
N GLU A 170 6.10 11.03 18.77
CA GLU A 170 6.34 10.13 19.90
C GLU A 170 7.01 8.81 19.48
N LEU A 171 7.97 8.89 18.56
CA LEU A 171 8.69 7.74 18.00
C LEU A 171 10.17 7.75 18.36
N GLU A 172 10.66 6.59 18.79
CA GLU A 172 12.09 6.38 19.03
C GLU A 172 12.86 6.18 17.72
N ALA A 173 14.01 6.83 17.55
CA ALA A 173 14.82 6.73 16.33
C ALA A 173 15.30 5.29 16.00
N SER A 174 15.35 4.44 17.02
CA SER A 174 15.83 3.05 16.94
C SER A 174 14.77 2.05 16.46
N VAL A 175 13.48 2.41 16.45
CA VAL A 175 12.41 1.51 15.96
C VAL A 175 12.61 1.19 14.49
N ARG A 176 12.06 0.08 14.03
CA ARG A 176 12.01 -0.26 12.59
C ARG A 176 10.66 0.13 12.03
N GLY A 177 10.61 0.46 10.73
CA GLY A 177 9.34 0.78 10.06
C GLY A 177 8.28 -0.32 10.19
N GLU A 178 8.69 -1.59 10.30
CA GLU A 178 7.75 -2.72 10.49
C GLU A 178 7.03 -2.72 11.85
N ALA A 179 7.53 -1.98 12.83
CA ALA A 179 6.90 -1.86 14.14
C ALA A 179 5.82 -0.77 14.20
N LEU A 180 5.81 0.16 13.23
CA LEU A 180 4.88 1.29 13.20
C LEU A 180 3.51 0.86 12.70
N SER A 181 2.46 1.21 13.44
CA SER A 181 1.09 1.15 12.97
C SER A 181 0.83 2.22 11.90
N ILE A 182 -0.30 2.10 11.20
CA ILE A 182 -0.75 3.13 10.25
C ILE A 182 -0.97 4.49 10.94
N VAL A 183 -1.40 4.48 12.20
CA VAL A 183 -1.58 5.69 13.01
C VAL A 183 -0.24 6.34 13.33
N ASP A 184 0.79 5.54 13.62
CA ASP A 184 2.16 6.04 13.83
C ASP A 184 2.71 6.68 12.56
N PHE A 185 2.46 6.07 11.40
CA PHE A 185 2.86 6.64 10.11
C PHE A 185 2.14 7.96 9.81
N ALA A 186 0.85 8.09 10.15
CA ALA A 186 0.11 9.34 9.97
C ALA A 186 0.68 10.47 10.85
N ARG A 187 0.94 10.18 12.13
CA ARG A 187 1.61 11.13 13.04
C ARG A 187 2.98 11.53 12.54
N LEU A 188 3.76 10.56 12.06
CA LEU A 188 5.09 10.79 11.50
C LEU A 188 5.04 11.65 10.24
N SER A 189 4.16 11.35 9.27
CA SER A 189 4.06 12.14 8.04
C SER A 189 3.65 13.59 8.32
N ASP A 190 2.70 13.80 9.21
CA ASP A 190 2.23 15.16 9.53
C ASP A 190 3.30 15.94 10.31
N SER A 191 4.07 15.28 11.18
CA SER A 191 5.18 15.88 11.93
C SER A 191 6.35 16.24 11.03
N LEU A 192 6.67 15.40 10.05
CA LEU A 192 7.72 15.66 9.05
C LEU A 192 7.41 16.92 8.21
N GLN A 193 6.14 17.09 7.81
CA GLN A 193 5.75 18.31 7.10
C GLN A 193 5.85 19.56 7.96
N GLU A 194 5.47 19.46 9.23
CA GLU A 194 5.50 20.61 10.15
C GLU A 194 6.92 21.16 10.32
N VAL A 195 7.93 20.29 10.30
CA VAL A 195 9.35 20.69 10.35
C VAL A 195 9.93 21.06 8.97
N GLY A 196 9.10 21.10 7.93
CA GLY A 196 9.49 21.50 6.57
C GLY A 196 10.22 20.41 5.78
N LEU A 197 9.98 19.13 6.08
CA LEU A 197 10.40 18.00 5.24
C LEU A 197 9.22 17.53 4.40
N SER A 198 9.36 17.63 3.08
CA SER A 198 8.36 17.21 2.08
C SER A 198 9.01 16.40 0.97
#